data_AF-A0AAV9GWT1-F1
#
_entry.id   AF-A0AAV9GWT1-F1
#
_cell.length_a   1.000
_cell.length_b   1.000
_cell.length_c   1.000
_cell.angle_alpha   90.00
_cell.angle_beta   90.00
_cell.angle_gamma   90.00
#
_symmetry.space_group_name_H-M   'P 1'
#
loop_
_entity.id
_entity.type
_entity.pdbx_description
1 polymer ?
#
loop_
_entity_poly.entity_id
_entity_poly.type
_entity_poly.pdbx_seq_one_letter_code
_entity_poly.pdbx_strand_id
1 'polypeptide(L)'
;MGGLTVCTICSSTSARLCTGCSSAGYCSTECQETDWPVHQKICRSFKKCTQTSRPSPHHHLAIYFPMGRDTPHYPRPRAVWVDSQEEYIGRNVITVGGNALRGCKENPDTLNIWILDDARVADKLVSNQCLHSHGSALCKDAWGDKFWKGPIVAVLKVGATYDPPRLTDMTLNAYRDTIDYLGYYRDTIGSIINGPGATSHWGKLMLDGIGHKVRGVRINCPTDQASRREMEMVSVQIPQLFGGMSWVTKEYRQAPGASSVSRAVVLLRLRTTVKDGRWAALSHDANDPTNGSILVVNRSGRDLNPADVRAMSTMIQQKIAPLMTDELAQDPNGEETLSDAIGRMSW
;
A
#
# COMPACT_ATOMS: atom_id res chain seq x y z
N MET A 1 -11.20 -34.96 13.01
CA MET A 1 -10.20 -34.13 13.73
C MET A 1 -10.46 -32.69 13.34
N GLY A 2 -10.91 -31.84 14.27
CA GLY A 2 -11.16 -30.43 13.96
C GLY A 2 -9.82 -29.71 13.81
N GLY A 3 -9.45 -29.32 12.60
CA GLY A 3 -8.23 -28.54 12.37
C GLY A 3 -8.27 -27.24 13.17
N LEU A 4 -7.17 -26.91 13.84
CA LEU A 4 -7.03 -25.63 14.53
C LEU A 4 -7.21 -24.49 13.52
N THR A 5 -8.19 -23.63 13.75
CA THR A 5 -8.40 -22.44 12.91
C THR A 5 -7.41 -21.37 13.32
N VAL A 6 -6.63 -20.87 12.38
CA VAL A 6 -5.61 -19.85 12.64
C VAL A 6 -6.14 -18.45 12.35
N CYS A 7 -5.73 -17.48 13.18
CA CYS A 7 -6.10 -16.09 13.05
C CYS A 7 -5.47 -15.49 11.78
N THR A 8 -6.27 -14.86 10.92
CA THR A 8 -5.83 -14.21 9.68
C THR A 8 -4.85 -13.06 9.91
N ILE A 9 -4.82 -12.47 11.11
CA ILE A 9 -4.03 -11.27 11.42
C ILE A 9 -2.77 -11.54 12.24
N CYS A 10 -2.81 -12.50 13.17
CA CYS A 10 -1.69 -12.78 14.08
C CYS A 10 -1.30 -14.27 14.16
N SER A 11 -1.95 -15.12 13.37
CA SER A 11 -1.65 -16.57 13.27
C SER A 11 -1.84 -17.38 14.55
N SER A 12 -2.46 -16.81 15.60
CA SER A 12 -2.90 -17.55 16.79
C SER A 12 -3.84 -18.69 16.41
N THR A 13 -3.64 -19.87 17.00
CA THR A 13 -4.37 -21.12 16.70
C THR A 13 -5.74 -21.21 17.36
N SER A 14 -6.14 -20.20 18.13
CA SER A 14 -7.42 -20.13 18.84
C SER A 14 -8.34 -19.09 18.21
N ALA A 15 -8.62 -19.25 16.91
CA ALA A 15 -9.44 -18.31 16.16
C ALA A 15 -10.85 -18.83 15.90
N ARG A 16 -11.82 -17.93 15.88
CA ARG A 16 -13.21 -18.22 15.48
C ARG A 16 -13.41 -17.79 14.03
N LEU A 17 -14.07 -18.65 13.25
CA LEU A 17 -14.40 -18.33 11.87
C LEU A 17 -15.36 -17.14 11.77
N CYS A 18 -15.14 -16.30 10.77
CA CYS A 18 -16.08 -15.26 10.37
C CYS A 18 -17.45 -15.87 10.08
N THR A 19 -18.50 -15.33 10.70
CA THR A 19 -19.88 -15.81 10.55
C THR A 19 -20.44 -15.60 9.15
N GLY A 20 -19.91 -14.64 8.38
CA GLY A 20 -20.36 -14.35 7.02
C GLY A 20 -19.85 -15.35 5.98
N CYS A 21 -18.55 -15.61 5.96
CA CYS A 21 -17.91 -16.43 4.93
C CYS A 21 -17.50 -17.83 5.39
N SER A 22 -17.35 -18.05 6.70
CA SER A 22 -16.83 -19.29 7.30
C SER A 22 -15.43 -19.70 6.80
N SER A 23 -14.61 -18.74 6.36
CA SER A 23 -13.27 -19.00 5.79
C SER A 23 -12.14 -18.27 6.51
N ALA A 24 -12.28 -16.96 6.77
CA ALA A 24 -11.32 -16.22 7.61
C ALA A 24 -11.55 -16.52 9.09
N GLY A 25 -10.49 -16.54 9.90
CA GLY A 25 -10.55 -16.77 11.35
C GLY A 25 -9.96 -15.60 12.15
N TYR A 26 -10.56 -15.24 13.28
CA TYR A 26 -10.04 -14.18 14.16
C TYR A 26 -10.03 -14.62 15.62
N CYS A 27 -8.94 -14.37 16.36
CA CYS A 27 -8.85 -14.66 17.79
C CYS A 27 -9.49 -13.57 18.67
N SER A 28 -9.73 -12.38 18.12
CA SER A 28 -10.35 -11.24 18.80
C SER A 28 -11.10 -10.34 17.83
N THR A 29 -12.00 -9.50 18.37
CA THR A 29 -12.69 -8.44 17.60
C THR A 29 -11.68 -7.47 16.98
N GLU A 30 -10.61 -7.13 17.70
CA GLU A 30 -9.54 -6.24 17.19
C GLU A 30 -8.86 -6.82 15.93
N CYS A 31 -8.58 -8.12 15.91
CA CYS A 31 -8.04 -8.78 14.71
C CYS A 31 -9.06 -8.74 13.56
N GLN A 32 -10.34 -8.93 13.84
CA GLN A 32 -11.38 -8.82 12.81
C GLN A 32 -11.50 -7.40 12.26
N GLU A 33 -11.53 -6.38 13.11
CA GLU A 33 -11.60 -4.97 12.73
C GLU A 33 -10.36 -4.54 11.94
N THR A 34 -9.18 -5.03 12.30
CA THR A 34 -7.93 -4.81 11.56
C THR A 34 -8.01 -5.35 10.13
N ASP A 35 -8.63 -6.51 9.93
CA ASP A 35 -8.78 -7.10 8.59
C ASP A 35 -9.98 -6.51 7.81
N TRP A 36 -10.97 -5.97 8.50
CA TRP A 36 -12.26 -5.59 7.94
C TRP A 36 -12.19 -4.70 6.68
N PRO A 37 -11.31 -3.69 6.57
CA PRO A 37 -11.17 -2.88 5.35
C PRO A 37 -10.88 -3.68 4.08
N VAL A 38 -10.20 -4.83 4.22
CA VAL A 38 -9.82 -5.73 3.11
C VAL A 38 -10.81 -6.89 3.01
N HIS A 39 -11.18 -7.49 4.14
CA HIS A 39 -12.08 -8.64 4.22
C HIS A 39 -13.48 -8.35 3.68
N GLN A 40 -14.07 -7.19 4.05
CA GLN A 40 -15.45 -6.86 3.69
C GLN A 40 -15.68 -6.81 2.16
N LYS A 41 -14.62 -6.56 1.40
CA LYS A 41 -14.68 -6.44 -0.07
C LYS A 41 -14.89 -7.80 -0.75
N ILE A 42 -14.50 -8.89 -0.10
CA ILE A 42 -14.60 -10.25 -0.66
C ILE A 42 -15.56 -11.16 0.11
N CYS A 43 -15.74 -10.96 1.43
CA CYS A 43 -16.46 -11.86 2.33
C CYS A 43 -17.77 -12.43 1.76
N ARG A 44 -18.68 -11.55 1.32
CA ARG A 44 -19.98 -11.96 0.76
C ARG A 44 -19.84 -12.70 -0.57
N SER A 45 -18.94 -12.24 -1.45
CA SER A 45 -18.71 -12.89 -2.75
C SER A 45 -18.10 -14.28 -2.59
N PHE A 46 -17.21 -14.44 -1.61
CA PHE A 46 -16.61 -15.72 -1.25
C PHE A 46 -17.68 -16.69 -0.76
N LYS A 47 -18.55 -16.27 0.17
CA LYS A 47 -19.68 -17.08 0.63
C LYS A 47 -20.60 -17.51 -0.51
N LYS A 48 -20.92 -16.58 -1.42
CA LYS A 48 -21.77 -16.89 -2.57
C LYS A 48 -21.12 -17.93 -3.49
N CYS A 49 -19.82 -17.82 -3.74
CA CYS A 49 -19.08 -18.76 -4.58
C CYS A 49 -18.98 -20.14 -3.92
N THR A 50 -18.68 -20.22 -2.62
CA THR A 50 -18.61 -21.51 -1.90
C THR A 50 -19.97 -22.21 -1.75
N GLN A 51 -21.07 -21.46 -1.87
CA GLN A 51 -22.42 -22.04 -1.93
C GLN A 51 -22.79 -22.61 -3.30
N THR A 52 -22.07 -22.23 -4.37
CA THR A 52 -22.26 -22.87 -5.68
C THR A 52 -21.62 -24.24 -5.70
N SER A 53 -22.24 -25.18 -6.42
CA SER A 53 -21.62 -26.48 -6.64
C SER A 53 -20.31 -26.31 -7.39
N ARG A 54 -19.26 -26.95 -6.88
CA ARG A 54 -17.96 -27.04 -7.56
C ARG A 54 -18.18 -27.61 -8.98
N PRO A 55 -17.74 -26.93 -10.06
CA PRO A 55 -18.03 -27.38 -11.42
C PRO A 55 -17.50 -28.77 -11.76
N SER A 56 -16.26 -29.08 -11.37
CA SER A 56 -15.65 -30.41 -11.50
C SER A 56 -14.62 -30.65 -10.38
N PRO A 57 -14.16 -31.89 -10.14
CA PRO A 57 -13.10 -32.17 -9.16
C PRO A 57 -11.79 -31.40 -9.40
N HIS A 58 -11.55 -30.98 -10.65
CA HIS A 58 -10.36 -30.22 -11.06
C HIS A 58 -10.51 -28.72 -10.87
N HIS A 59 -11.71 -28.23 -10.52
CA HIS A 59 -11.93 -26.82 -10.22
C HIS A 59 -11.61 -26.51 -8.76
N HIS A 60 -10.80 -25.48 -8.56
CA HIS A 60 -10.41 -24.99 -7.24
C HIS A 60 -10.77 -23.52 -7.08
N LEU A 61 -11.08 -23.11 -5.85
CA LEU A 61 -11.32 -21.70 -5.55
C LEU A 61 -10.04 -20.89 -5.73
N ALA A 62 -10.17 -19.74 -6.40
CA ALA A 62 -9.13 -18.74 -6.58
C ALA A 62 -9.69 -17.34 -6.27
N ILE A 63 -8.82 -16.35 -6.05
CA ILE A 63 -9.23 -14.94 -5.99
C ILE A 63 -8.81 -14.22 -7.25
N TYR A 64 -9.79 -13.63 -7.94
CA TYR A 64 -9.58 -12.75 -9.07
C TYR A 64 -9.62 -11.27 -8.66
N PHE A 65 -8.61 -10.51 -9.08
CA PHE A 65 -8.47 -9.07 -8.93
C PHE A 65 -8.67 -8.39 -10.29
N PRO A 66 -9.91 -7.96 -10.59
CA PRO A 66 -10.20 -7.38 -11.90
C PRO A 66 -9.50 -6.05 -12.12
N MET A 67 -9.04 -5.84 -13.35
CA MET A 67 -8.67 -4.54 -13.91
C MET A 67 -9.88 -3.96 -14.64
N GLY A 68 -10.24 -2.70 -14.42
CA GLY A 68 -11.44 -2.13 -15.01
C GLY A 68 -11.26 -0.67 -15.44
N ARG A 69 -11.53 -0.40 -16.72
CA ARG A 69 -11.81 0.95 -17.24
C ARG A 69 -13.33 1.22 -17.34
N ASP A 70 -14.15 0.16 -17.35
CA ASP A 70 -15.53 0.21 -17.86
C ASP A 70 -16.62 -0.13 -16.83
N THR A 71 -16.30 -0.17 -15.54
CA THR A 71 -17.33 -0.37 -14.50
C THR A 71 -17.73 0.97 -13.87
N PRO A 72 -19.04 1.27 -13.72
CA PRO A 72 -19.51 2.49 -13.05
C PRO A 72 -19.18 2.50 -11.53
N HIS A 73 -18.71 1.37 -11.01
CA HIS A 73 -18.26 1.20 -9.63
C HIS A 73 -16.83 0.66 -9.61
N TYR A 74 -16.06 1.01 -8.58
CA TYR A 74 -14.70 0.51 -8.41
C TYR A 74 -14.65 -1.04 -8.37
N PRO A 75 -13.71 -1.67 -9.10
CA PRO A 75 -13.60 -3.12 -9.16
C PRO A 75 -13.30 -3.73 -7.78
N ARG A 76 -13.98 -4.84 -7.46
CA ARG A 76 -13.79 -5.61 -6.22
C ARG A 76 -13.19 -6.98 -6.50
N PRO A 77 -12.43 -7.55 -5.55
CA PRO A 77 -11.93 -8.91 -5.69
C PRO A 77 -13.11 -9.89 -5.65
N ARG A 78 -12.98 -11.01 -6.36
CA ARG A 78 -14.04 -12.03 -6.48
C ARG A 78 -13.45 -13.42 -6.32
N ALA A 79 -14.16 -14.28 -5.60
CA ALA A 79 -13.89 -15.71 -5.66
C ALA A 79 -14.36 -16.26 -7.03
N VAL A 80 -13.53 -17.07 -7.66
CA VAL A 80 -13.79 -17.73 -8.95
C VAL A 80 -13.33 -19.18 -8.89
N TRP A 81 -13.91 -20.03 -9.73
CA TRP A 81 -13.43 -21.40 -9.94
C TRP A 81 -12.41 -21.41 -11.07
N VAL A 82 -11.24 -22.00 -10.84
CA VAL A 82 -10.18 -22.19 -11.85
C VAL A 82 -9.98 -23.68 -12.05
N ASP A 83 -9.97 -24.12 -13.30
CA ASP A 83 -9.70 -25.51 -13.65
C ASP A 83 -8.19 -25.77 -13.62
N SER A 84 -7.78 -26.76 -12.83
CA SER A 84 -6.38 -27.21 -12.71
C SER A 84 -5.87 -27.96 -13.93
N GLN A 85 -6.73 -28.36 -14.85
CA GLN A 85 -6.34 -29.00 -16.12
C GLN A 85 -6.05 -28.01 -17.24
N GLU A 86 -6.41 -26.74 -17.08
CA GLU A 86 -6.06 -25.70 -18.05
C GLU A 86 -4.56 -25.47 -18.06
N GLU A 87 -3.93 -25.59 -19.24
CA GLU A 87 -2.48 -25.45 -19.39
C GLU A 87 -2.00 -24.01 -19.14
N TYR A 88 -2.90 -23.03 -19.20
CA TYR A 88 -2.59 -21.62 -19.03
C TYR A 88 -3.52 -20.94 -18.03
N ILE A 89 -2.99 -20.64 -16.85
CA ILE A 89 -3.65 -19.73 -15.89
C ILE A 89 -3.26 -18.28 -16.17
N GLY A 90 -1.98 -18.00 -16.47
CA GLY A 90 -1.48 -16.64 -16.73
C GLY A 90 0.03 -16.60 -17.03
N ARG A 91 0.66 -15.42 -16.92
CA ARG A 91 2.13 -15.25 -16.99
C ARG A 91 2.69 -14.74 -15.66
N ASN A 92 4.02 -14.78 -15.54
CA ASN A 92 4.77 -14.20 -14.41
C ASN A 92 4.28 -14.70 -13.05
N VAL A 93 4.44 -16.00 -12.79
CA VAL A 93 4.10 -16.61 -11.50
C VAL A 93 4.96 -16.01 -10.41
N ILE A 94 4.29 -15.50 -9.39
CA ILE A 94 4.92 -15.12 -8.15
C ILE A 94 4.56 -16.17 -7.10
N THR A 95 5.58 -16.86 -6.59
CA THR A 95 5.46 -17.78 -5.47
C THR A 95 5.61 -17.05 -4.15
N VAL A 96 4.68 -17.29 -3.23
CA VAL A 96 4.69 -16.76 -1.86
C VAL A 96 4.55 -17.92 -0.88
N GLY A 97 5.65 -18.26 -0.22
CA GLY A 97 5.73 -19.40 0.71
C GLY A 97 5.50 -19.05 2.18
N GLY A 98 5.20 -17.79 2.52
CA GLY A 98 5.04 -17.34 3.91
C GLY A 98 4.62 -15.88 4.00
N ASN A 99 4.36 -15.42 5.22
CA ASN A 99 3.99 -14.03 5.52
C ASN A 99 4.66 -13.55 6.84
N ALA A 100 5.85 -12.96 6.70
CA ALA A 100 6.64 -12.44 7.82
C ALA A 100 5.91 -11.33 8.60
N LEU A 101 5.01 -10.56 7.98
CA LEU A 101 4.20 -9.54 8.70
C LEU A 101 3.31 -10.16 9.78
N ARG A 102 2.98 -11.45 9.62
CA ARG A 102 2.10 -12.22 10.51
C ARG A 102 2.89 -13.14 11.44
N GLY A 103 4.21 -13.03 11.45
CA GLY A 103 5.09 -13.95 12.18
C GLY A 103 5.21 -15.34 11.54
N CYS A 104 4.69 -15.55 10.33
CA CYS A 104 4.75 -16.82 9.61
C CYS A 104 5.87 -16.79 8.58
N LYS A 105 7.04 -17.36 8.92
CA LYS A 105 8.15 -17.44 7.95
C LYS A 105 7.83 -18.38 6.78
N GLU A 106 7.09 -19.45 7.07
CA GLU A 106 6.68 -20.48 6.12
C GLU A 106 5.20 -20.80 6.34
N ASN A 107 4.48 -21.01 5.24
CA ASN A 107 3.11 -21.48 5.18
C ASN A 107 3.11 -22.96 4.76
N PRO A 108 2.15 -23.78 5.25
CA PRO A 108 2.05 -25.18 4.85
C PRO A 108 1.71 -25.34 3.36
N ASP A 109 1.02 -24.35 2.80
CA ASP A 109 0.61 -24.27 1.39
C ASP A 109 1.23 -23.03 0.74
N THR A 110 1.52 -23.15 -0.54
CA THR A 110 2.17 -22.11 -1.34
C THR A 110 1.15 -21.29 -2.09
N LEU A 111 1.21 -19.97 -1.90
CA LEU A 111 0.39 -19.04 -2.66
C LEU A 111 1.08 -18.74 -3.99
N ASN A 112 0.31 -18.76 -5.07
CA ASN A 112 0.75 -18.39 -6.41
C ASN A 112 -0.09 -17.23 -6.91
N ILE A 113 0.58 -16.14 -7.31
CA ILE A 113 -0.06 -14.95 -7.86
C ILE A 113 0.34 -14.85 -9.34
N TRP A 114 -0.67 -14.92 -10.20
CA TRP A 114 -0.55 -14.89 -11.66
C TRP A 114 -1.00 -13.53 -12.19
N ILE A 115 -0.19 -12.94 -13.06
CA ILE A 115 -0.55 -11.73 -13.79
C ILE A 115 -1.13 -12.18 -15.13
N LEU A 116 -2.41 -11.84 -15.36
CA LEU A 116 -3.14 -12.27 -16.55
C LEU A 116 -2.86 -11.33 -17.72
N ASP A 117 -1.71 -11.50 -18.37
CA ASP A 117 -1.40 -10.79 -19.61
C ASP A 117 -1.80 -11.65 -20.82
N ASP A 118 -2.84 -11.24 -21.54
CA ASP A 118 -3.04 -11.69 -22.92
C ASP A 118 -2.09 -10.86 -23.80
N ALA A 119 -1.28 -11.52 -24.63
CA ALA A 119 -0.38 -10.90 -25.60
C ALA A 119 -1.10 -9.91 -26.54
N ARG A 120 -2.44 -10.00 -26.65
CA ARG A 120 -3.30 -9.10 -27.42
C ARG A 120 -3.63 -7.78 -26.71
N VAL A 121 -3.28 -7.61 -25.43
CA VAL A 121 -3.78 -6.54 -24.55
C VAL A 121 -2.65 -5.76 -23.84
N ALA A 122 -1.37 -6.07 -24.11
CA ALA A 122 -0.22 -5.44 -23.45
C ALA A 122 -0.26 -3.90 -23.49
N ASP A 123 -0.61 -3.31 -24.64
CA ASP A 123 -0.73 -1.85 -24.81
C ASP A 123 -1.97 -1.24 -24.11
N LYS A 124 -2.85 -2.08 -23.56
CA LYS A 124 -4.08 -1.68 -22.86
C LYS A 124 -4.05 -1.98 -21.35
N LEU A 125 -2.95 -2.50 -20.81
CA LEU A 125 -2.82 -2.74 -19.37
C LEU A 125 -2.76 -1.40 -18.61
N VAL A 126 -3.71 -1.21 -17.68
CA VAL A 126 -3.72 -0.08 -16.74
C VAL A 126 -3.40 -0.56 -15.34
N SER A 127 -3.17 0.39 -14.43
CA SER A 127 -3.09 0.10 -13.00
C SER A 127 -4.34 -0.68 -12.56
N ASN A 128 -4.14 -1.78 -11.84
CA ASN A 128 -5.22 -2.57 -11.29
C ASN A 128 -5.93 -1.75 -10.21
N GLN A 129 -7.09 -1.21 -10.56
CA GLN A 129 -7.86 -0.34 -9.67
C GLN A 129 -8.38 -1.10 -8.45
N CYS A 130 -8.52 -2.43 -8.50
CA CYS A 130 -8.89 -3.20 -7.32
C CYS A 130 -7.82 -3.08 -6.22
N LEU A 131 -6.56 -3.07 -6.63
CA LEU A 131 -5.39 -2.96 -5.76
C LEU A 131 -5.03 -1.51 -5.44
N HIS A 132 -5.21 -0.59 -6.40
CA HIS A 132 -4.68 0.77 -6.34
C HIS A 132 -5.72 1.88 -6.66
N SER A 133 -5.33 3.13 -6.40
CA SER A 133 -5.88 4.32 -7.06
C SER A 133 -7.29 4.78 -6.65
N HIS A 134 -7.81 4.39 -5.48
CA HIS A 134 -8.99 5.03 -4.86
C HIS A 134 -9.13 4.69 -3.36
N GLY A 135 -10.07 5.35 -2.67
CA GLY A 135 -10.26 5.23 -1.20
C GLY A 135 -10.74 3.87 -0.70
N SER A 136 -11.19 3.02 -1.64
CA SER A 136 -11.56 1.63 -1.39
C SER A 136 -10.65 0.64 -2.09
N ALA A 137 -9.43 1.03 -2.50
CA ALA A 137 -8.43 0.12 -3.04
C ALA A 137 -7.88 -0.81 -1.94
N LEU A 138 -7.43 -2.01 -2.29
CA LEU A 138 -6.96 -3.02 -1.33
C LEU A 138 -5.62 -2.67 -0.68
N CYS A 139 -4.70 -2.06 -1.42
CA CYS A 139 -3.35 -1.73 -0.95
C CYS A 139 -3.22 -0.25 -0.52
N LYS A 140 -4.33 0.44 -0.24
CA LYS A 140 -4.35 1.89 -0.02
C LYS A 140 -3.49 2.38 1.15
N ASP A 141 -3.33 1.56 2.19
CA ASP A 141 -2.56 1.87 3.40
C ASP A 141 -1.28 1.03 3.48
N ALA A 142 -0.90 0.37 2.38
CA ALA A 142 0.25 -0.52 2.32
C ALA A 142 1.51 0.21 1.84
N TRP A 143 2.68 -0.36 2.13
CA TRP A 143 3.94 0.35 2.04
C TRP A 143 4.80 0.08 0.81
N GLY A 144 4.35 -0.78 -0.11
CA GLY A 144 4.99 -1.03 -1.40
C GLY A 144 4.99 0.19 -2.33
N ASP A 145 5.88 0.15 -3.33
CA ASP A 145 6.01 1.18 -4.38
C ASP A 145 5.58 0.69 -5.77
N LYS A 146 5.29 -0.61 -5.92
CA LYS A 146 4.82 -1.18 -7.18
C LYS A 146 3.35 -0.89 -7.41
N PHE A 147 3.05 -0.37 -8.61
CA PHE A 147 1.70 -0.29 -9.15
C PHE A 147 1.45 -1.50 -10.03
N TRP A 148 0.75 -2.49 -9.48
CA TRP A 148 0.33 -3.68 -10.19
C TRP A 148 -0.58 -3.29 -11.35
N LYS A 149 -0.26 -3.78 -12.55
CA LYS A 149 -1.05 -3.59 -13.77
C LYS A 149 -1.70 -4.90 -14.18
N GLY A 150 -2.79 -4.79 -14.93
CA GLY A 150 -3.47 -5.97 -15.47
C GLY A 150 -4.37 -6.69 -14.47
N PRO A 151 -5.19 -7.62 -14.97
CA PRO A 151 -5.94 -8.55 -14.12
C PRO A 151 -4.97 -9.49 -13.40
N ILE A 152 -5.27 -9.82 -12.15
CA ILE A 152 -4.42 -10.73 -11.35
C ILE A 152 -5.30 -11.85 -10.79
N VAL A 153 -4.78 -13.07 -10.76
CA VAL A 153 -5.41 -14.23 -10.11
C VAL A 153 -4.47 -14.81 -9.07
N ALA A 154 -4.98 -15.09 -7.89
CA ALA A 154 -4.25 -15.75 -6.84
C ALA A 154 -4.85 -17.13 -6.55
N VAL A 155 -4.00 -18.16 -6.50
CA VAL A 155 -4.36 -19.56 -6.28
C VAL A 155 -3.52 -20.15 -5.15
N LEU A 156 -4.03 -21.19 -4.49
CA LEU A 156 -3.30 -21.89 -3.42
C LEU A 156 -2.87 -23.27 -3.91
N LYS A 157 -1.64 -23.67 -3.59
CA LYS A 157 -1.04 -24.95 -3.95
C LYS A 157 -0.63 -25.73 -2.70
N VAL A 158 -0.90 -27.02 -2.71
CA VAL A 158 -0.63 -27.90 -1.56
C VAL A 158 0.87 -28.09 -1.38
N GLY A 159 1.39 -27.74 -0.20
CA GLY A 159 2.79 -27.91 0.16
C GLY A 159 3.62 -26.62 0.10
N ALA A 160 4.78 -26.65 0.76
CA ALA A 160 5.66 -25.50 0.99
C ALA A 160 6.87 -25.43 0.02
N THR A 161 6.86 -26.20 -1.07
CA THR A 161 7.93 -26.15 -2.08
C THR A 161 7.80 -24.89 -2.96
N TYR A 162 8.83 -24.56 -3.75
CA TYR A 162 8.83 -23.34 -4.57
C TYR A 162 7.70 -23.28 -5.61
N ASP A 163 7.28 -24.43 -6.15
CA ASP A 163 6.11 -24.50 -7.03
C ASP A 163 5.45 -25.88 -6.94
N PRO A 164 4.61 -26.13 -5.92
CA PRO A 164 3.99 -27.44 -5.74
C PRO A 164 2.99 -27.73 -6.88
N PRO A 165 2.83 -28.96 -7.37
CA PRO A 165 2.06 -29.21 -8.60
C PRO A 165 0.53 -29.11 -8.45
N ARG A 166 -0.01 -29.21 -7.24
CA ARG A 166 -1.45 -29.43 -7.00
C ARG A 166 -2.13 -28.19 -6.43
N LEU A 167 -3.17 -27.71 -7.11
CA LEU A 167 -4.05 -26.67 -6.57
C LEU A 167 -4.89 -27.21 -5.39
N THR A 168 -5.26 -26.30 -4.50
CA THR A 168 -6.27 -26.49 -3.46
C THR A 168 -7.15 -25.24 -3.38
N ASP A 169 -8.25 -25.33 -2.65
CA ASP A 169 -9.16 -24.20 -2.50
C ASP A 169 -8.49 -23.05 -1.75
N MET A 170 -8.52 -21.87 -2.36
CA MET A 170 -8.09 -20.65 -1.72
C MET A 170 -8.90 -20.37 -0.45
N THR A 171 -8.23 -20.01 0.64
CA THR A 171 -8.85 -19.54 1.88
C THR A 171 -8.82 -18.02 1.96
N LEU A 172 -9.66 -17.42 2.81
CA LEU A 172 -9.57 -15.98 3.05
C LEU A 172 -8.35 -15.58 3.90
N ASN A 173 -7.63 -16.54 4.50
CA ASN A 173 -6.29 -16.30 5.06
C ASN A 173 -5.27 -16.12 3.93
N ALA A 174 -5.24 -17.02 2.95
CA ALA A 174 -4.37 -16.88 1.78
C ALA A 174 -4.70 -15.64 0.94
N TYR A 175 -5.97 -15.21 0.90
CA TYR A 175 -6.35 -13.91 0.35
C TYR A 175 -5.68 -12.75 1.08
N ARG A 176 -5.67 -12.74 2.43
CA ARG A 176 -4.95 -11.72 3.21
C ARG A 176 -3.46 -11.72 2.88
N ASP A 177 -2.84 -12.90 2.81
CA ASP A 177 -1.42 -13.05 2.44
C ASP A 177 -1.15 -12.50 1.03
N THR A 178 -2.09 -12.68 0.10
CA THR A 178 -2.03 -12.08 -1.24
C THR A 178 -1.99 -10.56 -1.18
N ILE A 179 -2.89 -9.94 -0.40
CA ILE A 179 -2.94 -8.47 -0.27
C ILE A 179 -1.70 -7.93 0.42
N ASP A 180 -1.23 -8.62 1.47
CA ASP A 180 0.00 -8.28 2.17
C ASP A 180 1.20 -8.36 1.23
N TYR A 181 1.29 -9.39 0.38
CA TYR A 181 2.37 -9.52 -0.58
C TYR A 181 2.38 -8.35 -1.57
N LEU A 182 1.24 -8.15 -2.25
CA LEU A 182 1.06 -7.14 -3.30
C LEU A 182 1.23 -5.73 -2.72
N GLY A 183 0.70 -5.49 -1.52
CA GLY A 183 0.69 -4.18 -0.88
C GLY A 183 2.04 -3.75 -0.32
N TYR A 184 2.95 -4.68 -0.02
CA TYR A 184 4.28 -4.38 0.50
C TYR A 184 5.42 -4.69 -0.48
N TYR A 185 5.10 -4.90 -1.75
CA TYR A 185 6.07 -5.15 -2.80
C TYR A 185 6.79 -3.88 -3.25
N ARG A 186 8.12 -3.96 -3.38
CA ARG A 186 8.95 -2.94 -4.03
C ARG A 186 9.67 -3.48 -5.25
N ASP A 187 9.66 -2.73 -6.35
CA ASP A 187 10.21 -3.19 -7.64
C ASP A 187 11.68 -3.62 -7.58
N THR A 188 12.49 -3.00 -6.71
CA THR A 188 13.93 -3.25 -6.61
C THR A 188 14.31 -4.37 -5.63
N ILE A 189 13.41 -4.81 -4.76
CA ILE A 189 13.75 -5.67 -3.61
C ILE A 189 12.75 -6.84 -3.43
N GLY A 190 11.52 -6.71 -3.90
CA GLY A 190 10.43 -7.65 -3.64
C GLY A 190 9.55 -7.22 -2.46
N SER A 191 8.69 -8.14 -1.99
CA SER A 191 7.79 -7.89 -0.85
C SER A 191 8.49 -8.14 0.48
N ILE A 192 8.26 -7.30 1.49
CA ILE A 192 8.85 -7.52 2.83
C ILE A 192 8.28 -8.74 3.55
N ILE A 193 7.19 -9.29 3.03
CA ILE A 193 6.52 -10.41 3.70
C ILE A 193 7.19 -11.74 3.39
N ASN A 194 7.95 -11.81 2.28
CA ASN A 194 8.51 -13.07 1.79
C ASN A 194 9.75 -12.82 0.89
N GLY A 195 10.68 -13.78 0.89
CA GLY A 195 11.85 -13.76 -0.01
C GLY A 195 12.84 -12.62 0.30
N PRO A 196 13.55 -12.11 -0.73
CA PRO A 196 14.62 -11.11 -0.54
C PRO A 196 14.15 -9.83 0.15
N GLY A 197 12.91 -9.39 -0.12
CA GLY A 197 12.32 -8.21 0.49
C GLY A 197 12.29 -8.28 2.02
N ALA A 198 11.92 -9.43 2.59
CA ALA A 198 11.90 -9.64 4.05
C ALA A 198 13.29 -9.53 4.70
N THR A 199 14.33 -9.93 3.96
CA THR A 199 15.72 -9.92 4.46
C THR A 199 16.45 -8.60 4.22
N SER A 200 15.90 -7.72 3.40
CA SER A 200 16.47 -6.39 3.13
C SER A 200 16.52 -5.52 4.38
N HIS A 201 17.42 -4.53 4.41
CA HIS A 201 17.51 -3.59 5.54
C HIS A 201 16.17 -2.91 5.82
N TRP A 202 15.49 -2.45 4.75
CA TRP A 202 14.16 -1.85 4.86
C TRP A 202 13.09 -2.85 5.35
N GLY A 203 13.13 -4.09 4.86
CA GLY A 203 12.22 -5.15 5.30
C GLY A 203 12.36 -5.48 6.78
N LYS A 204 13.59 -5.59 7.29
CA LYS A 204 13.88 -5.79 8.72
C LYS A 204 13.36 -4.63 9.56
N LEU A 205 13.70 -3.40 9.19
CA LEU A 205 13.19 -2.19 9.87
C LEU A 205 11.65 -2.16 9.91
N MET A 206 11.01 -2.51 8.79
CA MET A 206 9.56 -2.62 8.72
C MET A 206 9.00 -3.68 9.66
N LEU A 207 9.54 -4.90 9.60
CA LEU A 207 9.07 -6.02 10.40
C LEU A 207 9.25 -5.76 11.91
N ASP A 208 10.37 -5.16 12.30
CA ASP A 208 10.64 -4.79 13.69
C ASP A 208 9.70 -3.67 14.19
N GLY A 209 9.31 -2.75 13.30
CA GLY A 209 8.45 -1.60 13.63
C GLY A 209 6.93 -1.89 13.66
N ILE A 210 6.45 -3.02 13.15
CA ILE A 210 5.01 -3.32 13.03
C ILE A 210 4.29 -3.40 14.38
N GLY A 211 5.01 -3.75 15.46
CA GLY A 211 4.47 -3.76 16.83
C GLY A 211 4.30 -2.38 17.46
N HIS A 212 4.95 -1.36 16.90
CA HIS A 212 4.95 0.00 17.43
C HIS A 212 4.29 0.93 16.41
N LYS A 213 3.02 1.27 16.62
CA LYS A 213 2.29 2.17 15.73
C LYS A 213 2.41 3.60 16.19
N VAL A 214 2.62 4.50 15.23
CA VAL A 214 2.62 5.95 15.45
C VAL A 214 1.64 6.58 14.48
N ARG A 215 1.15 7.76 14.82
CA ARG A 215 0.25 8.52 13.96
C ARG A 215 1.05 9.40 13.00
N GLY A 216 0.80 9.23 11.72
CA GLY A 216 1.20 10.17 10.66
C GLY A 216 -0.01 10.93 10.11
N VAL A 217 0.24 11.85 9.19
CA VAL A 217 -0.80 12.62 8.50
C VAL A 217 -0.65 12.43 7.00
N ARG A 218 -1.67 11.88 6.35
CA ARG A 218 -1.77 11.86 4.90
C ARG A 218 -2.36 13.17 4.40
N ILE A 219 -1.64 13.87 3.55
CA ILE A 219 -2.10 15.03 2.78
C ILE A 219 -2.59 14.51 1.43
N ASN A 220 -3.90 14.47 1.28
CA ASN A 220 -4.59 14.02 0.08
C ASN A 220 -4.48 15.07 -1.03
N CYS A 221 -4.04 14.67 -2.22
CA CYS A 221 -4.19 15.51 -3.41
C CYS A 221 -5.68 15.73 -3.74
N PRO A 222 -6.07 16.78 -4.48
CA PRO A 222 -7.48 17.07 -4.77
C PRO A 222 -8.24 15.92 -5.43
N THR A 223 -7.59 15.17 -6.33
CA THR A 223 -8.15 13.94 -6.93
C THR A 223 -8.49 12.88 -5.87
N ASP A 224 -7.61 12.67 -4.90
CA ASP A 224 -7.85 11.73 -3.80
C ASP A 224 -8.94 12.26 -2.85
N GLN A 225 -8.98 13.57 -2.56
CA GLN A 225 -10.08 14.14 -1.75
C GLN A 225 -11.44 13.87 -2.38
N ALA A 226 -11.59 14.15 -3.68
CA ALA A 226 -12.84 13.94 -4.42
C ALA A 226 -13.21 12.46 -4.52
N SER A 227 -12.27 11.59 -4.89
CA SER A 227 -12.53 10.16 -5.08
C SER A 227 -12.79 9.41 -3.77
N ARG A 228 -12.17 9.84 -2.67
CA ARG A 228 -12.28 9.19 -1.35
C ARG A 228 -13.35 9.81 -0.45
N ARG A 229 -13.84 11.01 -0.79
CA ARG A 229 -14.68 11.83 0.10
C ARG A 229 -14.00 12.04 1.46
N GLU A 230 -12.70 12.31 1.41
CA GLU A 230 -11.87 12.56 2.58
C GLU A 230 -11.42 14.02 2.62
N MET A 231 -11.08 14.50 3.81
CA MET A 231 -10.46 15.81 4.00
C MET A 231 -9.07 15.85 3.36
N GLU A 232 -8.55 17.06 3.14
CA GLU A 232 -7.17 17.25 2.69
C GLU A 232 -6.15 16.58 3.61
N MET A 233 -6.33 16.64 4.93
CA MET A 233 -5.41 16.03 5.89
C MET A 233 -6.13 15.00 6.76
N VAL A 234 -5.65 13.76 6.73
CA VAL A 234 -6.22 12.64 7.49
C VAL A 234 -5.14 11.97 8.32
N SER A 235 -5.44 11.73 9.61
CA SER A 235 -4.58 10.93 10.48
C SER A 235 -4.53 9.49 10.02
N VAL A 236 -3.34 8.91 9.91
CA VAL A 236 -3.14 7.51 9.56
C VAL A 236 -2.21 6.82 10.55
N GLN A 237 -2.51 5.57 10.89
CA GLN A 237 -1.65 4.75 11.74
C GLN A 237 -0.58 4.06 10.89
N ILE A 238 0.67 4.14 11.33
CA ILE A 238 1.82 3.66 10.58
C ILE A 238 2.81 2.93 11.50
N PRO A 239 3.62 1.99 10.99
CA PRO A 239 4.72 1.43 11.76
C PRO A 239 5.75 2.51 12.16
N GLN A 240 6.36 2.38 13.33
CA GLN A 240 7.43 3.25 13.81
C GLN A 240 8.76 2.81 13.20
N LEU A 241 9.17 3.47 12.11
CA LEU A 241 10.28 3.01 11.26
C LEU A 241 11.58 3.78 11.41
N PHE A 242 11.62 4.83 12.25
CA PHE A 242 12.67 5.84 12.14
C PHE A 242 13.23 6.33 13.49
N GLY A 243 14.55 6.61 13.51
CA GLY A 243 15.26 7.37 14.54
C GLY A 243 16.22 8.41 13.91
N GLY A 244 16.26 9.63 14.46
CA GLY A 244 17.06 10.80 14.01
C GLY A 244 16.32 11.75 13.03
N MET A 245 16.30 13.09 13.25
CA MET A 245 15.40 14.10 12.60
C MET A 245 15.42 14.14 11.03
N SER A 246 14.42 14.66 10.26
CA SER A 246 13.23 15.47 10.59
C SER A 246 11.86 14.93 10.08
N TRP A 247 11.65 14.49 8.82
CA TRP A 247 10.34 13.92 8.36
C TRP A 247 10.53 12.97 7.17
N VAL A 248 9.62 12.01 6.95
CA VAL A 248 9.63 11.16 5.74
C VAL A 248 8.33 11.34 4.97
N THR A 249 8.43 11.62 3.66
CA THR A 249 7.28 11.67 2.75
C THR A 249 7.19 10.39 1.94
N LYS A 250 6.12 9.60 2.10
CA LYS A 250 5.77 8.59 1.09
C LYS A 250 4.86 9.22 0.04
N GLU A 251 5.27 9.17 -1.21
CA GLU A 251 4.45 9.58 -2.36
C GLU A 251 3.54 8.43 -2.80
N TYR A 252 2.26 8.74 -2.99
CA TYR A 252 1.33 7.87 -3.70
C TYR A 252 1.29 8.34 -5.16
N ARG A 253 2.23 7.89 -6.00
CA ARG A 253 2.26 8.28 -7.42
C ARG A 253 0.91 7.96 -8.09
N GLN A 254 0.37 8.90 -8.86
CA GLN A 254 -0.83 8.65 -9.66
C GLN A 254 -0.44 8.25 -11.08
N ALA A 255 -1.38 7.62 -11.81
CA ALA A 255 -1.22 7.43 -13.25
C ALA A 255 -1.15 8.80 -13.95
N PRO A 256 -0.41 8.93 -15.07
CA PRO A 256 -0.31 10.19 -15.81
C PRO A 256 -1.70 10.72 -16.20
N GLY A 257 -1.98 11.98 -15.87
CA GLY A 257 -3.26 12.66 -16.17
C GLY A 257 -3.98 13.30 -14.98
N ALA A 258 -3.47 13.18 -13.75
CA ALA A 258 -4.05 13.83 -12.58
C ALA A 258 -3.62 15.29 -12.47
N SER A 259 -4.55 16.19 -12.16
CA SER A 259 -4.29 17.64 -12.09
C SER A 259 -4.41 18.13 -10.65
N SER A 260 -3.31 18.70 -10.14
CA SER A 260 -3.13 19.53 -8.93
C SER A 260 -2.49 18.86 -7.69
N VAL A 261 -1.56 19.61 -7.09
CA VAL A 261 -0.83 19.28 -5.85
C VAL A 261 -1.40 20.13 -4.72
N SER A 262 -1.54 19.56 -3.51
CA SER A 262 -1.95 20.32 -2.32
C SER A 262 -0.93 21.43 -2.00
N ARG A 263 -1.40 22.62 -1.63
CA ARG A 263 -0.52 23.73 -1.24
C ARG A 263 0.37 23.37 -0.04
N ALA A 264 -0.14 22.58 0.91
CA ALA A 264 0.63 22.11 2.05
C ALA A 264 1.80 21.21 1.62
N VAL A 265 1.61 20.37 0.59
CA VAL A 265 2.67 19.56 0.01
C VAL A 265 3.79 20.43 -0.57
N VAL A 266 3.43 21.47 -1.33
CA VAL A 266 4.41 22.39 -1.92
C VAL A 266 5.24 23.05 -0.82
N LEU A 267 4.59 23.54 0.25
CA LEU A 267 5.26 24.18 1.38
C LEU A 267 6.20 23.21 2.12
N LEU A 268 5.76 21.99 2.40
CA LEU A 268 6.56 20.99 3.11
C LEU A 268 7.72 20.41 2.28
N ARG A 269 7.74 20.67 0.96
CA ARG A 269 8.83 20.28 0.04
C ARG A 269 9.79 21.41 -0.28
N LEU A 270 9.59 22.61 0.27
CA LEU A 270 10.53 23.71 0.07
C LEU A 270 11.94 23.29 0.50
N ARG A 271 12.91 23.56 -0.38
CA ARG A 271 14.34 23.32 -0.14
C ARG A 271 15.06 24.66 -0.25
N THR A 272 15.98 24.89 0.67
CA THR A 272 16.83 26.08 0.73
C THR A 272 18.05 25.99 -0.20
N THR A 273 18.14 24.98 -1.07
CA THR A 273 19.26 24.86 -2.01
C THR A 273 19.07 25.87 -3.15
N VAL A 274 20.16 26.44 -3.67
CA VAL A 274 20.14 27.32 -4.87
C VAL A 274 20.73 26.59 -6.07
N LYS A 275 20.14 26.77 -7.26
CA LYS A 275 20.66 26.29 -8.54
C LYS A 275 20.45 27.36 -9.61
N ASP A 276 21.51 27.68 -10.36
CA ASP A 276 21.49 28.66 -11.46
C ASP A 276 20.89 30.04 -11.05
N GLY A 277 21.21 30.50 -9.83
CA GLY A 277 20.74 31.79 -9.31
C GLY A 277 19.26 31.81 -8.89
N ARG A 278 18.66 30.64 -8.67
CA ARG A 278 17.26 30.47 -8.21
C ARG A 278 17.18 29.42 -7.11
N TRP A 279 16.26 29.58 -6.16
CA TRP A 279 16.00 28.52 -5.18
C TRP A 279 15.55 27.25 -5.90
N ALA A 280 16.30 26.17 -5.74
CA ALA A 280 16.13 24.87 -6.37
C ALA A 280 14.76 24.22 -6.07
N ALA A 281 13.96 24.79 -5.17
CA ALA A 281 12.59 24.36 -4.91
C ALA A 281 11.65 25.53 -4.61
N LEU A 282 11.35 26.29 -5.66
CA LEU A 282 10.00 26.83 -5.89
C LEU A 282 9.45 26.46 -7.28
N SER A 283 10.26 25.88 -8.19
CA SER A 283 9.94 25.70 -9.61
C SER A 283 9.69 24.24 -10.03
N HIS A 284 8.60 24.04 -10.76
CA HIS A 284 8.16 22.86 -11.52
C HIS A 284 8.00 21.49 -10.83
N ASP A 285 8.96 20.96 -10.09
CA ASP A 285 8.86 19.58 -9.53
C ASP A 285 7.87 19.49 -8.36
N ALA A 286 7.75 20.54 -7.53
CA ALA A 286 6.77 20.61 -6.45
C ALA A 286 5.33 20.78 -6.96
N ASN A 287 5.17 21.34 -8.16
CA ASN A 287 3.90 21.49 -8.87
C ASN A 287 3.71 20.38 -9.91
N ASP A 288 4.58 19.35 -9.93
CA ASP A 288 4.44 18.24 -10.86
C ASP A 288 3.06 17.60 -10.63
N PRO A 289 2.17 17.62 -11.64
CA PRO A 289 0.84 17.02 -11.55
C PRO A 289 0.86 15.52 -11.24
N THR A 290 2.00 14.84 -11.41
CA THR A 290 2.19 13.44 -11.03
C THR A 290 2.37 13.21 -9.52
N ASN A 291 2.59 14.28 -8.74
CA ASN A 291 2.62 14.23 -7.27
C ASN A 291 1.21 13.93 -6.74
N GLY A 292 0.97 12.68 -6.37
CA GLY A 292 -0.28 12.31 -5.69
C GLY A 292 -0.27 12.69 -4.20
N SER A 293 -1.05 11.96 -3.41
CA SER A 293 -1.08 12.17 -1.96
C SER A 293 0.30 11.94 -1.33
N ILE A 294 0.56 12.57 -0.18
CA ILE A 294 1.81 12.40 0.59
C ILE A 294 1.49 12.03 2.03
N LEU A 295 2.24 11.09 2.59
CA LEU A 295 2.21 10.80 4.02
C LEU A 295 3.35 11.53 4.74
N VAL A 296 3.03 12.35 5.73
CA VAL A 296 3.96 13.04 6.62
C VAL A 296 4.04 12.30 7.95
N VAL A 297 5.26 12.01 8.42
CA VAL A 297 5.50 11.21 9.62
C VAL A 297 6.59 11.85 10.46
N ASN A 298 6.42 11.85 11.78
CA ASN A 298 7.47 12.30 12.68
C ASN A 298 8.59 11.25 12.71
N ARG A 299 9.80 11.64 12.31
CA ARG A 299 10.95 10.74 12.25
C ARG A 299 11.43 10.30 13.64
N SER A 300 11.02 10.99 14.71
CA SER A 300 11.23 10.52 16.10
C SER A 300 10.22 9.46 16.55
N GLY A 301 9.27 9.08 15.70
CA GLY A 301 8.19 8.16 16.04
C GLY A 301 7.20 8.71 17.05
N ARG A 302 7.04 10.04 17.14
CA ARG A 302 5.94 10.65 17.90
C ARG A 302 4.69 10.78 17.02
N ASP A 303 3.53 10.79 17.66
CA ASP A 303 2.28 11.05 16.97
C ASP A 303 2.29 12.44 16.32
N LEU A 304 1.77 12.50 15.09
CA LEU A 304 1.50 13.72 14.36
C LEU A 304 0.01 13.80 14.04
N ASN A 305 -0.58 14.96 14.25
CA ASN A 305 -1.98 15.24 13.95
C ASN A 305 -2.09 16.28 12.82
N PRO A 306 -3.25 16.36 12.13
CA PRO A 306 -3.48 17.35 11.08
C PRO A 306 -3.26 18.81 11.52
N ALA A 307 -3.48 19.12 12.80
CA ALA A 307 -3.22 20.45 13.36
C ALA A 307 -1.73 20.81 13.33
N ASP A 308 -0.86 19.84 13.65
CA ASP A 308 0.60 20.04 13.64
C ASP A 308 1.09 20.33 12.22
N VAL A 309 0.59 19.58 11.23
CA VAL A 309 0.93 19.78 9.82
C VAL A 309 0.44 21.13 9.28
N ARG A 310 -0.74 21.57 9.71
CA ARG A 310 -1.25 22.92 9.38
C ARG A 310 -0.41 24.03 10.02
N ALA A 311 -0.05 23.88 11.30
CA ALA A 311 0.80 24.85 11.99
C ALA A 311 2.16 24.97 11.31
N MET A 312 2.77 23.85 10.94
CA MET A 312 4.01 23.83 10.16
C MET A 312 3.87 24.50 8.78
N SER A 313 2.81 24.17 8.03
CA SER A 313 2.56 24.79 6.73
C SER A 313 2.39 26.31 6.86
N THR A 314 1.69 26.76 7.90
CA THR A 314 1.48 28.19 8.20
C THR A 314 2.79 28.88 8.54
N MET A 315 3.62 28.25 9.39
CA MET A 315 4.95 28.73 9.75
C MET A 315 5.83 28.88 8.51
N ILE A 316 5.91 27.85 7.66
CA ILE A 316 6.69 27.89 6.42
C ILE A 316 6.20 29.05 5.53
N GLN A 317 4.89 29.16 5.34
CA GLN A 317 4.30 30.19 4.48
C GLN A 317 4.54 31.62 4.99
N GLN A 318 4.45 31.84 6.31
CA GLN A 318 4.50 33.19 6.90
C GLN A 318 5.90 33.64 7.27
N LYS A 319 6.78 32.69 7.63
CA LYS A 319 8.11 33.00 8.18
C LYS A 319 9.25 32.62 7.23
N ILE A 320 9.17 31.49 6.54
CA ILE A 320 10.28 30.96 5.73
C ILE A 320 10.19 31.42 4.27
N ALA A 321 9.06 31.15 3.61
CA ALA A 321 8.86 31.47 2.20
C ALA A 321 9.12 32.95 1.85
N PRO A 322 8.77 33.95 2.69
CA PRO A 322 9.08 35.35 2.39
C PRO A 322 10.57 35.70 2.40
N LEU A 323 11.42 34.90 3.06
CA LEU A 323 12.87 35.10 3.10
C LEU A 323 13.56 34.55 1.84
N MET A 324 12.87 33.67 1.09
CA MET A 324 13.42 33.01 -0.10
C MET A 324 13.22 33.86 -1.36
N THR A 325 13.80 35.06 -1.41
CA THR A 325 13.64 35.97 -2.56
C THR A 325 14.61 35.63 -3.70
N ASP A 326 14.29 36.05 -4.93
CA ASP A 326 15.14 35.82 -6.10
C ASP A 326 16.47 36.60 -5.99
N GLU A 327 16.48 37.76 -5.33
CA GLU A 327 17.69 38.52 -5.06
C GLU A 327 18.63 37.72 -4.15
N LEU A 328 18.10 37.12 -3.08
CA LEU A 328 18.88 36.29 -2.18
C LEU A 328 19.36 35.01 -2.87
N ALA A 329 18.59 34.45 -3.81
CA ALA A 329 19.02 33.29 -4.60
C ALA A 329 20.19 33.60 -5.56
N GLN A 330 20.35 34.85 -5.97
CA GLN A 330 21.45 35.28 -6.83
C GLN A 330 22.73 35.62 -6.05
N ASP A 331 22.62 35.78 -4.72
CA ASP A 331 23.76 35.98 -3.83
C ASP A 331 24.55 34.67 -3.68
N PRO A 332 25.88 34.67 -3.94
CA PRO A 332 26.75 33.51 -3.69
C PRO A 332 26.67 32.93 -2.27
N ASN A 333 26.30 33.74 -1.26
CA ASN A 333 26.13 33.35 0.14
C ASN A 333 24.66 33.28 0.56
N GLY A 334 23.72 33.32 -0.38
CA GLY A 334 22.28 33.38 -0.11
C GLY A 334 21.76 32.22 0.72
N GLU A 335 22.24 30.99 0.45
CA GLU A 335 21.83 29.78 1.19
C GLU A 335 22.26 29.83 2.67
N GLU A 336 23.50 30.22 2.94
CA GLU A 336 24.01 30.39 4.31
C GLU A 336 23.26 31.51 5.04
N THR A 337 23.05 32.64 4.37
CA THR A 337 22.31 33.79 4.91
C THR A 337 20.87 33.43 5.27
N LEU A 338 20.19 32.67 4.41
CA LEU A 338 18.84 32.17 4.68
C LEU A 338 18.84 31.20 5.86
N SER A 339 19.78 30.26 5.90
CA SER A 339 19.91 29.29 7.00
C SER A 339 20.14 30.00 8.35
N ASP A 340 20.99 31.01 8.37
CA ASP A 340 21.26 31.86 9.54
C ASP A 340 20.00 32.62 9.99
N ALA A 341 19.28 33.23 9.04
CA ALA A 341 18.05 33.96 9.32
C ALA A 341 16.99 33.03 9.95
N ILE A 342 16.82 31.82 9.41
CA ILE A 342 15.94 30.78 9.94
C ILE A 342 16.40 30.34 11.34
N GLY A 343 17.71 30.14 11.54
CA GLY A 343 18.29 29.72 12.82
C GLY A 343 18.11 30.74 13.94
N ARG A 344 17.99 32.03 13.61
CA ARG A 344 17.75 33.13 14.58
C ARG A 344 16.27 33.35 14.89
N MET A 345 15.35 32.70 14.18
CA MET A 345 13.92 32.83 14.46
C MET A 345 13.56 32.16 15.78
N SER A 346 12.74 32.84 16.59
CA SER A 346 12.04 32.20 17.69
C SER A 346 10.81 31.44 17.17
N TRP A 347 10.70 30.18 17.57
CA TRP A 347 9.67 29.24 17.11
C TRP A 347 8.51 29.12 18.08
#